data_AF-A0A419HXM4-F1
#
_entry.id   AF-A0A419HXM4-F1
#
_cell.length_a   1.000
_cell.length_b   1.000
_cell.length_c   1.000
_cell.angle_alpha   90.00
_cell.angle_beta   90.00
_cell.angle_gamma   90.00
#
_symmetry.space_group_name_H-M   'P 1'
#
loop_
_entity.id
_entity.type
_entity.pdbx_description
1 polymer ?
#
loop_
_entity_poly.entity_id
_entity_poly.type
_entity_poly.pdbx_seq_one_letter_code
_entity_poly.pdbx_strand_id
1 'polypeptide(L)'
;MPDFDGFAAPIEALIIASSSISDLMAELRAHNVSDIDCDASAFGHAGLASVTADFCDRWQTGVKNLTKDGAALAAGLGKTAQNYLETDKAAAEAMAKLEADTG
;
A
#
# COMPACT_ATOMS: atom_id res chain seq x y z
N MET A 1 3.32 36.04 -9.67
CA MET A 1 2.58 35.22 -8.70
C MET A 1 3.41 33.97 -8.49
N PRO A 2 3.81 33.59 -7.27
CA PRO A 2 4.56 32.36 -7.06
C PRO A 2 3.61 31.18 -7.29
N ASP A 3 4.03 30.20 -8.09
CA ASP A 3 3.28 28.96 -8.28
C ASP A 3 3.27 28.16 -6.97
N PHE A 4 2.10 28.00 -6.38
CA PHE A 4 1.85 27.10 -5.24
C PHE A 4 1.84 25.61 -5.64
N ASP A 5 2.36 25.28 -6.83
CA ASP A 5 2.28 23.95 -7.42
C ASP A 5 3.38 22.99 -6.92
N GLY A 6 4.25 23.45 -6.03
CA GLY A 6 5.45 22.73 -5.59
C GLY A 6 5.19 21.38 -4.91
N PHE A 7 3.99 21.16 -4.37
CA PHE A 7 3.62 19.92 -3.68
C PHE A 7 2.54 19.09 -4.40
N ALA A 8 1.86 19.62 -5.41
CA ALA A 8 0.74 18.93 -6.06
C ALA A 8 1.19 17.61 -6.72
N ALA A 9 2.22 17.65 -7.57
CA ALA A 9 2.72 16.46 -8.26
C ALA A 9 3.32 15.40 -7.29
N PRO A 10 4.12 15.77 -6.27
CA PRO A 10 4.57 14.82 -5.24
C PRO A 10 3.42 14.20 -4.41
N ILE A 11 2.40 14.98 -4.04
CA ILE A 11 1.23 14.48 -3.29
C ILE A 11 0.45 13.47 -4.13
N GLU A 12 0.20 13.78 -5.40
CA GLU A 12 -0.49 12.89 -6.32
C GLU A 12 0.27 11.56 -6.48
N ALA A 13 1.59 11.61 -6.66
CA ALA A 13 2.43 10.43 -6.74
C ALA A 13 2.36 9.55 -5.47
N LEU A 14 2.31 10.17 -4.28
CA LEU A 14 2.17 9.45 -3.01
C LEU A 14 0.80 8.77 -2.88
N ILE A 15 -0.27 9.44 -3.30
CA ILE A 15 -1.63 8.89 -3.28
C ILE A 15 -1.74 7.71 -4.24
N ILE A 16 -1.22 7.87 -5.47
CA ILE A 16 -1.19 6.80 -6.48
C ILE A 16 -0.41 5.61 -5.93
N ALA A 17 0.79 5.83 -5.39
CA ALA A 17 1.60 4.76 -4.82
C ALA A 17 0.88 4.02 -3.69
N SER A 18 0.23 4.74 -2.77
CA SER A 18 -0.58 4.14 -1.71
C SER A 18 -1.72 3.27 -2.26
N SER A 19 -2.44 3.75 -3.28
CA SER A 19 -3.52 2.99 -3.91
C SER A 19 -2.98 1.75 -4.60
N SER A 20 -1.96 1.89 -5.45
CA SER A 20 -1.38 0.78 -6.19
C SER A 20 -0.80 -0.31 -5.29
N ILE A 21 -0.17 0.07 -4.16
CA ILE A 21 0.29 -0.90 -3.16
C ILE A 21 -0.90 -1.63 -2.54
N SER A 22 -1.97 -0.92 -2.21
CA SER A 22 -3.17 -1.53 -1.63
C SER A 22 -3.84 -2.51 -2.60
N ASP A 23 -3.90 -2.16 -3.89
CA ASP A 23 -4.46 -3.00 -4.95
C ASP A 23 -3.61 -4.26 -5.16
N LEU A 24 -2.28 -4.12 -5.28
CA LEU A 24 -1.35 -5.25 -5.37
C LEU A 24 -1.49 -6.19 -4.16
N MET A 25 -1.65 -5.63 -2.96
CA MET A 25 -1.87 -6.41 -1.75
C MET A 25 -3.24 -7.11 -1.73
N ALA A 26 -4.26 -6.57 -2.38
CA ALA A 26 -5.55 -7.26 -2.54
C ALA A 26 -5.43 -8.41 -3.53
N GLU A 27 -4.75 -8.20 -4.65
CA GLU A 27 -4.49 -9.21 -5.67
C GLU A 27 -3.66 -10.38 -5.13
N LEU A 28 -2.61 -10.10 -4.37
CA LEU A 28 -1.77 -11.14 -3.77
C LEU A 28 -2.55 -12.02 -2.76
N ARG A 29 -3.54 -11.45 -2.04
CA ARG A 29 -4.43 -12.23 -1.18
C ARG A 29 -5.42 -13.10 -1.96
N ALA A 30 -5.82 -12.66 -3.15
CA ALA A 30 -6.77 -13.38 -3.99
C ALA A 30 -6.16 -14.62 -4.67
N HIS A 31 -4.85 -14.60 -4.94
CA HIS A 31 -4.11 -15.71 -5.53
C HIS A 31 -3.43 -16.57 -4.47
N ASN A 32 -4.23 -17.33 -3.73
CA ASN A 32 -3.76 -18.08 -2.58
C ASN A 32 -3.05 -19.37 -3.02
N VAL A 33 -1.76 -19.51 -2.70
CA VAL A 33 -1.00 -20.73 -3.01
C VAL A 33 -1.49 -21.93 -2.22
N SER A 34 -2.22 -21.75 -1.12
CA SER A 34 -2.92 -22.86 -0.47
C SER A 34 -3.94 -23.54 -1.38
N ASP A 35 -4.38 -22.91 -2.46
CA ASP A 35 -5.26 -23.54 -3.44
C ASP A 35 -4.54 -24.59 -4.30
N ILE A 36 -3.20 -24.66 -4.21
CA ILE A 36 -2.38 -25.74 -4.79
C ILE A 36 -2.42 -27.00 -3.91
N ASP A 37 -2.75 -26.85 -2.62
CA ASP A 37 -2.86 -27.96 -1.68
C ASP A 37 -4.05 -28.84 -2.08
N CYS A 38 -3.75 -29.97 -2.69
CA CYS A 38 -4.72 -31.01 -3.00
C CYS A 38 -4.53 -32.18 -2.02
N ASP A 39 -5.49 -33.11 -1.98
CA ASP A 39 -5.40 -34.25 -1.07
C ASP A 39 -4.05 -34.99 -1.22
N ALA A 40 -3.46 -35.44 -0.10
CA ALA A 40 -2.17 -36.12 -0.09
C ALA A 40 -2.13 -37.36 -1.02
N SER A 41 -3.29 -37.96 -1.28
CA SER A 41 -3.47 -39.07 -2.22
C SER A 41 -3.27 -38.69 -3.69
N ALA A 42 -3.47 -37.41 -4.06
CA ALA A 42 -3.27 -36.90 -5.40
C ALA A 42 -1.78 -36.80 -5.80
N PHE A 43 -0.88 -36.70 -4.82
CA PHE A 43 0.57 -36.58 -5.07
C PHE A 43 1.27 -37.92 -5.34
N GLY A 44 0.63 -39.06 -5.07
CA GLY A 44 1.18 -40.40 -5.30
C GLY A 44 2.39 -40.79 -4.43
N HIS A 45 2.99 -39.85 -3.69
CA HIS A 45 4.11 -40.08 -2.78
C HIS A 45 4.01 -39.18 -1.54
N ALA A 46 4.06 -39.78 -0.34
CA ALA A 46 3.87 -39.06 0.92
C ALA A 46 4.89 -37.94 1.15
N GLY A 47 6.14 -38.13 0.73
CA GLY A 47 7.17 -37.09 0.81
C GLY A 47 6.88 -35.86 -0.06
N LEU A 48 6.27 -36.07 -1.24
CA LEU A 48 5.90 -34.95 -2.11
C LEU A 48 4.72 -34.17 -1.54
N ALA A 49 3.69 -34.88 -1.04
CA ALA A 49 2.57 -34.25 -0.34
C ALA A 49 3.04 -33.40 0.84
N SER A 50 3.95 -33.93 1.67
CA SER A 50 4.48 -33.21 2.83
C SER A 50 5.28 -31.95 2.45
N VAL A 51 6.09 -32.01 1.40
CA VAL A 51 6.88 -30.85 0.95
C VAL A 51 5.97 -29.79 0.33
N THR A 52 4.96 -30.19 -0.44
CA THR A 52 3.98 -29.25 -1.01
C THR A 52 3.18 -28.56 0.09
N ALA A 53 2.76 -29.29 1.13
CA ALA A 53 2.06 -28.71 2.27
C ALA A 53 2.93 -27.70 3.05
N ASP A 54 4.19 -28.04 3.36
CA ASP A 54 5.14 -27.11 4.00
C ASP A 54 5.36 -25.85 3.17
N PHE A 55 5.49 -26.02 1.85
CA PHE A 55 5.61 -24.90 0.92
C PHE A 55 4.37 -23.99 0.96
N CYS A 56 3.17 -24.57 0.88
CA CYS A 56 1.92 -23.80 0.88
C CYS A 56 1.73 -23.02 2.19
N ASP A 57 1.98 -23.64 3.34
CA ASP A 57 1.88 -23.00 4.66
C ASP A 57 2.87 -21.82 4.82
N ARG A 58 4.13 -22.06 4.47
CA ARG A 58 5.18 -21.03 4.55
C ARG A 58 4.93 -19.89 3.58
N TRP A 59 4.46 -20.20 2.37
CA TRP A 59 4.08 -19.18 1.40
C TRP A 59 2.93 -18.33 1.92
N GLN A 60 1.85 -18.97 2.40
CA GLN A 60 0.69 -18.24 2.90
C GLN A 60 1.04 -17.35 4.10
N THR A 61 1.92 -17.83 4.99
CA THR A 61 2.49 -17.03 6.07
C THR A 61 3.30 -15.84 5.53
N GLY A 62 4.12 -16.07 4.51
CA GLY A 62 4.88 -15.01 3.83
C GLY A 62 3.99 -13.93 3.22
N VAL A 63 2.97 -14.33 2.46
CA VAL A 63 1.98 -13.42 1.86
C VAL A 63 1.28 -12.62 2.95
N LYS A 64 0.79 -13.26 4.01
CA LYS A 64 0.13 -12.55 5.12
C LYS A 64 1.02 -11.46 5.73
N ASN A 65 2.31 -11.75 5.94
CA ASN A 65 3.26 -10.78 6.48
C ASN A 65 3.53 -9.64 5.48
N LEU A 66 3.86 -9.97 4.23
CA LEU A 66 4.10 -9.00 3.17
C LEU A 66 2.90 -8.06 2.99
N THR A 67 1.71 -8.63 3.04
CA THR A 67 0.48 -7.89 2.87
C THR A 67 0.15 -6.99 4.06
N LYS A 68 0.47 -7.41 5.29
CA LYS A 68 0.38 -6.56 6.47
C LYS A 68 1.33 -5.37 6.36
N ASP A 69 2.57 -5.63 5.96
CA ASP A 69 3.60 -4.59 5.85
C ASP A 69 3.31 -3.62 4.69
N GLY A 70 2.83 -4.14 3.55
CA GLY A 70 2.38 -3.34 2.41
C GLY A 70 1.21 -2.42 2.75
N ALA A 71 0.23 -2.91 3.53
CA ALA A 71 -0.88 -2.08 4.01
C ALA A 71 -0.40 -0.97 4.96
N ALA A 72 0.57 -1.27 5.83
CA ALA A 72 1.17 -0.26 6.70
C ALA A 72 1.94 0.80 5.90
N LEU A 73 2.68 0.39 4.87
CA LEU A 73 3.38 1.29 3.96
C LEU A 73 2.41 2.21 3.21
N ALA A 74 1.34 1.65 2.61
CA ALA A 74 0.30 2.43 1.94
C ALA A 74 -0.32 3.47 2.88
N ALA A 75 -0.71 3.06 4.10
CA ALA A 75 -1.24 3.99 5.10
C ALA A 75 -0.24 5.11 5.46
N GLY A 76 1.05 4.80 5.56
CA GLY A 76 2.10 5.78 5.80
C GLY A 76 2.26 6.81 4.67
N LEU A 77 2.20 6.35 3.42
CA LEU A 77 2.24 7.22 2.24
C LEU A 77 1.02 8.13 2.18
N GLY A 78 -0.19 7.57 2.39
CA GLY A 78 -1.43 8.35 2.43
C GLY A 78 -1.43 9.41 3.54
N LYS A 79 -0.94 9.06 4.74
CA LYS A 79 -0.80 10.02 5.85
C LYS A 79 0.20 11.13 5.51
N THR A 80 1.30 10.80 4.86
CA THR A 80 2.31 11.78 4.45
C THR A 80 1.73 12.76 3.43
N ALA A 81 0.99 12.26 2.43
CA ALA A 81 0.29 13.08 1.44
C ALA A 81 -0.73 14.03 2.11
N GLN A 82 -1.51 13.54 3.06
CA GLN A 82 -2.46 14.35 3.83
C GLN A 82 -1.77 15.48 4.62
N ASN A 83 -0.68 15.16 5.32
CA ASN A 83 0.08 16.18 6.07
C ASN A 83 0.62 17.30 5.15
N TYR A 84 1.10 16.95 3.96
CA TYR A 84 1.55 17.95 2.99
C TYR A 84 0.38 18.82 2.50
N LEU A 85 -0.77 18.22 2.21
CA LEU A 85 -1.96 18.95 1.78
C LEU A 85 -2.49 19.92 2.86
N GLU A 86 -2.50 19.49 4.12
CA GLU A 86 -2.90 20.36 5.25
C GLU A 86 -1.92 21.52 5.44
N THR A 87 -0.63 21.27 5.32
CA THR A 87 0.42 22.29 5.45
C THR A 87 0.33 23.32 4.33
N ASP A 88 0.14 22.87 3.10
CA ASP A 88 0.00 23.74 1.92
C ASP A 88 -1.25 24.63 2.04
N LYS A 89 -2.38 24.03 2.43
CA LYS A 89 -3.63 24.77 2.66
C LYS A 89 -3.48 25.83 3.75
N ALA A 90 -2.85 25.48 4.88
CA ALA A 90 -2.62 26.43 5.97
C ALA A 90 -1.71 27.59 5.55
N ALA A 91 -0.69 27.31 4.72
CA ALA A 91 0.18 28.35 4.18
C ALA A 91 -0.60 29.29 3.23
N ALA A 92 -1.40 28.74 2.32
CA ALA A 92 -2.23 29.51 1.40
C ALA A 92 -3.23 30.42 2.14
N GLU A 93 -3.90 29.89 3.18
CA GLU A 93 -4.82 30.66 4.03
C GLU A 93 -4.10 31.81 4.76
N ALA A 94 -2.90 31.56 5.30
CA ALA A 94 -2.09 32.58 5.96
C ALA A 94 -1.67 33.71 4.99
N MET A 95 -1.27 33.36 3.77
CA MET A 95 -0.91 34.34 2.74
C MET A 95 -2.12 35.16 2.27
N ALA A 96 -3.26 34.51 2.01
CA ALA A 96 -4.48 35.22 1.64
C ALA A 96 -4.92 36.22 2.72
N LYS A 97 -4.72 35.88 3.99
CA LYS A 97 -5.03 36.76 5.12
C LYS A 97 -4.08 37.96 5.20
N LEU A 98 -2.79 37.75 4.95
CA LEU A 98 -1.81 38.83 4.86
C LEU A 98 -2.12 39.77 3.69
N GLU A 99 -2.50 39.26 2.52
CA GLU A 99 -2.90 40.08 1.38
C GLU A 99 -4.16 40.91 1.67
N ALA A 100 -5.13 40.36 2.41
CA ALA A 100 -6.34 41.07 2.81
C ALA A 100 -6.09 42.18 3.87
N ASP A 101 -5.08 42.01 4.74
CA ASP A 101 -4.73 42.99 5.76
C ASP A 101 -3.81 44.12 5.23
N THR A 102 -3.22 43.95 4.04
CA THR A 102 -2.27 44.92 3.44
C THR A 102 -2.85 45.71 2.26
N GLY A 103 -4.12 45.48 1.88
CA GLY A 103 -4.86 46.20 0.83
C GLY A 103 -5.94 47.12 1.39
#